data_AF-A0A8D9A6R3-F1
#
_entry.id   AF-A0A8D9A6R3-F1
#
_cell.length_a   1.000
_cell.length_b   1.000
_cell.length_c   1.000
_cell.angle_alpha   90.00
_cell.angle_beta   90.00
_cell.angle_gamma   90.00
#
_symmetry.space_group_name_H-M   'P 1'
#
loop_
_entity.id
_entity.type
_entity.pdbx_description
1 polymer ?
#
loop_
_entity_poly.entity_id
_entity_poly.type
_entity_poly.pdbx_seq_one_letter_code
_entity_poly.pdbx_strand_id
1 'polypeptide(L)'
;MSIDPGNSTSFDAHKILSEHNIYSIESINYPNAKSKYQRKFDARFEHIATLPPRGFNLYVLPTNFLGGTGAPARVVATSTLHTCNSAPSLSYMVNIILMVCIGFQKIIKIVL
;
A
#
# COMPACT_ATOMS: atom_id res chain seq x y z
N MET A 1 -13.87 5.72 -19.94
CA MET A 1 -14.17 4.48 -19.19
C MET A 1 -15.07 4.86 -18.04
N SER A 2 -16.01 3.99 -17.69
CA SER A 2 -17.02 4.21 -16.65
C SER A 2 -17.15 2.91 -15.85
N ILE A 3 -17.57 3.00 -14.58
CA ILE A 3 -17.94 1.83 -13.77
C ILE A 3 -19.18 1.11 -14.32
N ASP A 4 -20.06 1.85 -15.01
CA ASP A 4 -21.16 1.29 -15.78
C ASP A 4 -20.72 0.88 -17.20
N PRO A 5 -21.35 -0.14 -17.82
CA PRO A 5 -21.13 -0.51 -19.21
C PRO A 5 -21.33 0.68 -20.16
N GLY A 6 -20.49 0.80 -21.20
CA GLY A 6 -20.51 1.96 -22.09
C GLY A 6 -21.79 2.17 -22.92
N ASN A 7 -22.64 1.14 -23.03
CA ASN A 7 -23.96 1.22 -23.67
C ASN A 7 -25.11 1.24 -22.65
N SER A 8 -24.80 1.40 -21.36
CA SER A 8 -25.82 1.50 -20.31
C SER A 8 -26.52 2.84 -20.39
N THR A 9 -27.85 2.81 -20.29
CA THR A 9 -28.70 4.00 -20.18
C THR A 9 -29.33 4.12 -18.79
N SER A 10 -29.29 3.05 -17.99
CA SER A 10 -29.84 3.00 -16.63
C SER A 10 -28.86 3.49 -15.57
N PHE A 11 -27.55 3.35 -15.81
CA PHE A 11 -26.47 3.76 -14.88
C PHE A 11 -26.66 3.22 -13.45
N ASP A 12 -27.01 1.94 -13.35
CA ASP A 12 -27.39 1.31 -12.09
C ASP A 12 -26.23 1.30 -11.08
N ALA A 13 -24.98 1.13 -11.54
CA ALA A 13 -23.82 1.15 -10.65
C ALA A 13 -23.64 2.55 -10.03
N HIS A 14 -23.72 3.62 -10.82
CA HIS A 14 -23.67 4.98 -10.28
C HIS A 14 -24.81 5.28 -9.30
N LYS A 15 -26.05 4.87 -9.63
CA LYS A 15 -27.21 5.08 -8.74
C LYS A 15 -27.03 4.40 -7.41
N ILE A 16 -26.74 3.10 -7.41
CA ILE A 16 -26.57 2.31 -6.19
C ILE A 16 -25.45 2.90 -5.33
N LEU A 17 -24.30 3.24 -5.91
CA LEU A 17 -23.19 3.83 -5.14
C LEU A 17 -23.54 5.21 -4.57
N SER A 18 -24.20 6.06 -5.36
CA SER A 18 -24.63 7.39 -4.91
C SER A 18 -25.69 7.33 -3.82
N GLU A 19 -26.65 6.40 -3.90
CA GLU A 19 -27.68 6.18 -2.89
C GLU A 19 -27.08 5.77 -1.53
N HIS A 20 -25.94 5.09 -1.55
CA HIS A 20 -25.22 4.65 -0.36
C HIS A 20 -24.07 5.58 0.04
N ASN A 21 -23.93 6.74 -0.61
CA ASN A 21 -22.84 7.70 -0.39
C ASN A 21 -21.44 7.06 -0.51
N ILE A 22 -21.27 6.15 -1.48
CA ILE A 22 -20.02 5.47 -1.77
C ILE A 22 -19.36 6.15 -2.97
N TYR A 23 -18.11 6.59 -2.78
CA TYR A 23 -17.34 7.26 -3.83
C TYR A 23 -16.70 6.26 -4.80
N SER A 24 -16.65 6.63 -6.08
CA SER A 24 -15.99 5.86 -7.14
C SER A 24 -14.71 6.54 -7.61
N ILE A 25 -13.82 5.75 -8.20
CA ILE A 25 -12.59 6.24 -8.84
C ILE A 25 -12.49 5.53 -10.18
N GLU A 26 -12.32 6.29 -11.24
CA GLU A 26 -12.30 5.78 -12.60
C GLU A 26 -10.97 6.07 -13.30
N SER A 27 -10.71 5.36 -14.39
CA SER A 27 -9.56 5.59 -15.27
C SER A 27 -8.19 5.45 -14.57
N ILE A 28 -8.09 4.53 -13.60
CA ILE A 28 -6.84 4.22 -12.92
C ILE A 28 -6.00 3.26 -13.77
N ASN A 29 -4.73 3.61 -13.97
CA ASN A 29 -3.76 2.73 -14.59
C ASN A 29 -3.17 1.78 -13.54
N TYR A 30 -3.46 0.49 -13.67
CA TYR A 30 -2.86 -0.55 -12.82
C TYR A 30 -1.58 -1.06 -13.47
N PRO A 31 -0.41 -0.95 -12.82
CA PRO A 31 0.89 -1.17 -13.46
C PRO A 31 1.22 -2.61 -13.86
N ASN A 32 0.30 -3.56 -13.69
CA ASN A 32 0.45 -4.94 -14.17
C ASN A 32 -0.72 -5.45 -15.03
N ALA A 33 -1.64 -4.58 -15.42
CA ALA A 33 -2.53 -4.89 -16.51
C ALA A 33 -1.69 -4.84 -17.78
N LYS A 34 -1.12 -5.96 -18.22
CA LYS A 34 -0.42 -6.10 -19.50
C LYS A 34 -1.41 -5.79 -20.63
N SER A 35 -1.68 -4.52 -20.86
CA SER A 35 -2.35 -4.07 -22.07
C SER A 35 -1.38 -4.36 -23.22
N LYS A 36 -1.90 -4.92 -24.32
CA LYS A 36 -1.15 -5.27 -25.53
C LYS A 36 -0.28 -4.10 -26.06
N TYR A 37 -0.59 -2.87 -25.67
CA TYR A 37 0.04 -1.60 -26.07
C TYR A 37 1.17 -1.11 -25.16
N GLN A 38 1.25 -1.56 -23.90
CA GLN A 38 2.32 -1.12 -22.97
C GLN A 38 3.69 -1.74 -23.28
N ARG A 39 3.77 -2.72 -24.19
CA ARG A 39 4.96 -3.57 -24.40
C ARG A 39 6.07 -2.95 -25.24
N LYS A 40 5.91 -1.77 -25.85
CA LYS A 40 6.87 -1.27 -26.85
C LYS A 40 7.69 -0.04 -26.45
N PHE A 41 7.38 0.65 -25.36
CA PHE A 41 8.07 1.89 -24.96
C PHE A 41 8.87 1.81 -23.65
N ASP A 42 8.59 0.84 -22.77
CA ASP A 42 9.07 0.89 -21.38
C ASP A 42 10.04 -0.24 -21.00
N ALA A 43 11.07 -0.50 -21.81
CA ALA A 43 12.20 -1.34 -21.41
C ALA A 43 13.09 -0.71 -20.31
N ARG A 44 12.72 0.48 -19.79
CA ARG A 44 13.43 1.21 -18.71
C ARG A 44 12.72 1.15 -17.35
N PHE A 45 11.53 0.58 -17.25
CA PHE A 45 10.74 0.48 -16.01
C PHE A 45 10.49 -0.99 -15.64
N GLU A 46 11.57 -1.74 -15.45
CA GLU A 46 11.52 -3.16 -15.10
C GLU A 46 11.11 -3.41 -13.63
N HIS A 47 10.97 -2.35 -12.83
CA HIS A 47 10.70 -2.44 -11.39
C HIS A 47 9.41 -1.72 -10.99
N ILE A 48 8.28 -2.02 -11.65
CA ILE A 48 6.98 -1.66 -11.06
C ILE A 48 6.46 -2.84 -10.27
N ALA A 49 6.78 -2.85 -8.98
CA ALA A 49 6.26 -3.82 -8.03
C ALA A 49 4.73 -3.89 -8.16
N THR A 50 4.23 -5.08 -8.49
CA THR A 50 2.79 -5.33 -8.56
C THR A 50 2.19 -5.07 -7.19
N LEU A 51 1.13 -4.25 -7.12
CA LEU A 51 0.38 -4.11 -5.88
C LEU A 51 -0.20 -5.49 -5.52
N PRO A 52 -0.05 -5.94 -4.26
CA PRO A 52 -0.62 -7.21 -3.85
C PRO A 52 -2.15 -7.19 -4.04
N PRO A 53 -2.80 -8.35 -4.26
CA PRO A 53 -4.26 -8.40 -4.42
C PRO A 53 -5.04 -7.78 -3.25
N ARG A 54 -4.45 -7.73 -2.05
CA ARG A 54 -5.02 -7.17 -0.81
C ARG A 54 -3.90 -6.60 0.09
N GLY A 55 -4.28 -5.78 1.07
CA GLY A 55 -3.35 -5.30 2.13
C GLY A 55 -2.48 -4.10 1.76
N PHE A 56 -2.78 -3.41 0.64
CA PHE A 56 -2.18 -2.13 0.31
C PHE A 56 -3.04 -0.98 0.83
N ASN A 57 -2.41 0.16 1.11
CA ASN A 57 -3.11 1.40 1.38
C ASN A 57 -3.27 2.18 0.08
N LEU A 58 -4.42 2.81 -0.10
CA LEU A 58 -4.74 3.65 -1.24
C LEU A 58 -4.97 5.08 -0.77
N TYR A 59 -4.19 6.01 -1.30
CA TYR A 59 -4.35 7.43 -1.10
C TYR A 59 -4.97 8.05 -2.35
N VAL A 60 -6.08 8.73 -2.18
CA VAL A 60 -6.86 9.35 -3.26
C VAL A 60 -6.94 10.83 -2.95
N LEU A 61 -6.27 11.63 -3.77
CA LEU A 61 -6.09 13.06 -3.53
C LEU A 61 -6.81 13.86 -4.61
N PRO A 62 -8.13 14.08 -4.47
CA PRO A 62 -8.89 14.93 -5.39
C PRO A 62 -8.53 16.40 -5.18
N THR A 63 -8.64 17.18 -6.26
CA THR A 63 -8.60 18.65 -6.14
C THR A 63 -9.84 19.13 -5.38
N ASN A 64 -9.67 20.07 -4.45
CA ASN A 64 -10.79 20.61 -3.69
C ASN A 64 -11.56 21.66 -4.50
N PHE A 65 -12.74 21.28 -4.99
CA PHE A 65 -13.68 22.20 -5.63
C PHE A 65 -14.89 22.45 -4.74
N LEU A 66 -15.26 23.72 -4.56
CA LEU A 66 -16.44 24.09 -3.81
C LEU A 66 -17.70 23.59 -4.53
N GLY A 67 -18.45 22.68 -3.90
CA GLY A 67 -19.66 22.09 -4.49
C GLY A 67 -19.41 21.12 -5.65
N GLY A 68 -18.16 20.68 -5.85
CA GLY A 68 -17.83 19.72 -6.90
C GLY A 68 -18.39 18.33 -6.61
N THR A 69 -18.99 17.70 -7.61
CA THR A 69 -19.47 16.30 -7.55
C THR A 69 -18.35 15.29 -7.82
N GLY A 70 -17.23 15.75 -8.37
CA GLY A 70 -16.05 14.97 -8.66
C GLY A 70 -14.88 15.87 -9.04
N ALA A 71 -13.66 15.31 -9.03
CA ALA A 71 -12.45 16.03 -9.41
C ALA A 71 -11.40 15.07 -9.96
N PRO A 72 -10.50 15.51 -10.85
CA PRO A 72 -9.29 14.75 -11.13
C PRO A 72 -8.52 14.56 -9.84
N ALA A 73 -8.03 13.34 -9.64
CA ALA A 73 -7.34 12.94 -8.43
C ALA A 73 -5.98 12.32 -8.74
N ARG A 74 -5.00 12.61 -7.88
CA ARG A 74 -3.76 11.83 -7.85
C ARG A 74 -4.00 10.61 -6.97
N VAL A 75 -3.87 9.42 -7.55
CA VAL A 75 -4.01 8.16 -6.83
C VAL A 75 -2.64 7.53 -6.62
N VAL A 76 -2.32 7.22 -5.38
CA VAL A 76 -1.05 6.60 -4.97
C VAL A 76 -1.37 5.39 -4.10
N ALA A 77 -0.74 4.26 -4.41
CA ALA A 77 -0.88 3.05 -3.61
C ALA A 77 0.45 2.70 -2.97
N THR A 78 0.43 2.31 -1.70
CA THR A 78 1.62 1.90 -0.95
C THR A 78 1.40 0.47 -0.46
N SER A 79 2.38 -0.40 -0.69
CA SER A 79 2.35 -1.72 -0.06
C SER A 79 2.60 -1.54 1.44
N THR A 80 1.66 -2.04 2.24
CA THR A 80 1.94 -2.29 3.65
C THR A 80 2.83 -3.52 3.67
N LEU A 81 4.13 -3.35 3.44
CA LEU A 81 5.08 -4.36 3.90
C LEU A 81 4.89 -4.38 5.42
N HIS A 82 4.14 -5.36 5.93
CA HIS A 82 4.37 -5.80 7.29
C HIS A 82 5.84 -6.14 7.32
N THR A 83 6.63 -5.24 7.89
CA THR A 83 7.95 -5.57 8.41
C THR A 83 7.70 -6.46 9.61
N CYS A 84 7.14 -7.67 9.39
CA CYS A 84 7.10 -8.74 10.38
C CYS A 84 8.47 -9.42 10.40
N ASN A 85 9.50 -8.59 10.50
CA ASN A 85 10.77 -8.93 11.09
C ASN A 85 10.96 -7.87 12.17
N SER A 86 10.21 -7.97 13.25
CA SER A 86 10.72 -7.54 14.55
C SER A 86 11.88 -8.47 14.92
N ALA A 87 12.94 -8.45 14.11
CA ALA A 87 14.25 -8.80 14.59
C ALA A 87 14.48 -7.81 15.74
N PRO A 88 14.74 -8.31 16.96
CA PRO A 88 15.04 -7.42 18.06
C PRO A 88 16.18 -6.51 17.61
N SER A 89 16.01 -5.20 17.82
CA SER A 89 17.00 -4.22 17.39
C SER A 89 18.39 -4.65 17.89
N LEU A 90 19.44 -4.38 17.11
CA LEU A 90 20.82 -4.74 17.48
C LEU A 90 21.16 -4.26 18.91
N SER A 91 20.58 -3.12 19.32
CA SER A 91 20.69 -2.59 20.68
C SER A 91 20.10 -3.51 21.76
N TYR A 92 18.99 -4.19 21.50
CA TYR A 92 18.35 -5.10 22.44
C TYR A 92 19.18 -6.40 22.59
N MET A 93 19.73 -6.90 21.49
CA MET A 93 20.60 -8.08 21.51
C MET A 93 21.93 -7.84 22.26
N VAL A 94 22.54 -6.67 22.08
CA VAL A 94 23.76 -6.29 22.81
C VAL A 94 23.51 -6.17 24.32
N ASN A 95 22.37 -5.60 24.73
CA ASN A 95 22.03 -5.46 26.15
C ASN A 95 21.81 -6.82 26.85
N ILE A 96 21.19 -7.80 26.18
CA ILE A 96 21.03 -9.16 26.74
C ILE A 96 22.39 -9.82 26.94
N ILE A 97 23.27 -9.75 25.94
CA ILE A 97 24.62 -10.33 26.04
C ILE A 97 25.40 -9.67 27.19
N LEU A 98 25.34 -8.34 27.31
CA LEU A 98 26.02 -7.62 28.39
C LEU A 98 25.48 -8.01 29.78
N MET A 99 24.16 -8.13 29.94
CA MET A 99 23.53 -8.60 31.18
C MET A 99 23.99 -10.00 31.57
N VAL A 100 24.02 -10.93 30.61
CA VAL A 100 24.49 -12.31 30.85
C VAL A 100 25.97 -12.33 31.22
N CYS A 101 26.82 -11.57 30.52
CA CYS A 101 28.23 -11.46 30.83
C CYS A 101 28.47 -10.91 32.24
N ILE A 102 27.78 -9.82 32.63
CA ILE A 102 27.91 -9.25 33.98
C ILE A 102 27.43 -10.23 35.05
N GLY A 103 26.33 -10.95 34.80
CA GLY A 103 25.83 -12.00 35.69
C GLY A 103 26.86 -13.13 35.90
N PHE A 104 27.46 -13.61 34.82
CA PHE A 104 28.51 -14.63 34.87
C PHE A 104 29.75 -14.17 35.64
N GLN A 105 30.20 -12.94 35.41
CA GLN A 105 31.34 -12.35 36.14
C GLN A 105 31.05 -12.22 37.65
N LYS A 106 29.80 -11.91 38.03
CA LYS A 106 29.39 -11.88 39.45
C LYS A 106 29.35 -13.26 40.08
N ILE A 107 28.87 -14.28 39.37
CA ILE A 107 28.82 -15.66 39.87
C ILE A 107 30.24 -16.22 40.07
N ILE A 108 31.14 -16.00 39.12
CA ILE A 108 32.54 -16.44 39.24
C ILE A 108 33.21 -15.82 40.49
N LYS A 109 32.97 -14.53 40.75
CA LYS A 109 33.50 -13.83 41.94
C LYS A 109 32.88 -14.26 43.27
N ILE A 110 31.76 -14.98 43.26
CA ILE A 110 31.11 -15.51 44.47
C ILE A 110 31.59 -16.93 44.77
N VAL A 111 31.93 -17.70 43.74
CA VAL A 111 32.33 -19.11 43.84
C VAL A 111 33.84 -19.27 44.03
N LEU A 112 34.66 -18.31 43.58
CA LEU A 112 36.11 -18.25 43.78
C LEU A 112 36.47 -17.32 44.94
#